data_AF-A4UU62-F1
#
_entry.id   AF-A4UU62-F1
#
_cell.length_a   1.000
_cell.length_b   1.000
_cell.length_c   1.000
_cell.angle_alpha   90.00
_cell.angle_beta   90.00
_cell.angle_gamma   90.00
#
_symmetry.space_group_name_H-M   'P 1'
#
loop_
_entity.id
_entity.type
_entity.pdbx_description
1 polymer ?
#
loop_
_entity_poly.entity_id
_entity_poly.type
_entity_poly.pdbx_seq_one_letter_code
_entity_poly.pdbx_strand_id
1 'polypeptide(L)'
;KLLTTTVWLDAAAQIFFSLGPGFGVLLAFASYNPFHNNCYKDALITSSVNCLTSFLSGFVIFTVLGYMAEMRQQRVENVAKDAGPSLLFIIYAEAIANMPAATFFAIIF
;
A
#
# COMPACT_ATOMS: atom_id res chain seq x y z
N LYS A 1 -0.40 16.83 -14.59
CA LYS A 1 -0.61 16.71 -13.13
C LYS A 1 0.64 17.06 -12.31
N LEU A 2 1.86 16.69 -12.72
CA LEU A 2 3.09 16.96 -11.96
C LEU A 2 3.41 18.44 -11.67
N LEU A 3 2.89 19.37 -12.47
CA LEU A 3 3.06 20.82 -12.23
C LEU A 3 2.19 21.36 -11.09
N THR A 4 1.27 20.55 -10.56
CA THR A 4 0.40 20.96 -9.46
C THR A 4 1.07 20.66 -8.12
N THR A 5 1.22 21.68 -7.27
CA THR A 5 1.88 21.57 -5.96
C THR A 5 1.26 20.50 -5.06
N THR A 6 -0.06 20.29 -5.16
CA THR A 6 -0.78 19.30 -4.35
C THR A 6 -0.22 17.88 -4.53
N VAL A 7 0.19 17.51 -5.75
CA VAL A 7 0.76 16.18 -6.02
C VAL A 7 2.05 15.94 -5.24
N TRP A 8 2.86 16.98 -5.04
CA TRP A 8 4.10 16.90 -4.27
C TRP A 8 3.84 16.88 -2.76
N LEU A 9 2.84 17.63 -2.30
CA LEU A 9 2.39 17.57 -0.89
C LEU A 9 1.86 16.17 -0.55
N ASP A 10 1.04 15.59 -1.42
CA ASP A 10 0.50 14.23 -1.24
C ASP A 10 1.63 13.19 -1.24
N ALA A 11 2.60 13.30 -2.16
CA ALA A 11 3.76 12.42 -2.21
C ALA A 11 4.63 12.50 -0.94
N ALA A 12 4.88 13.72 -0.45
CA ALA A 12 5.65 13.93 0.77
C ALA A 12 4.93 13.38 2.01
N ALA A 13 3.62 13.61 2.13
CA ALA A 13 2.81 13.05 3.20
C ALA A 13 2.79 11.53 3.15
N GLN A 14 2.59 10.94 1.96
CA GLN A 14 2.56 9.50 1.77
C GLN A 14 3.86 8.83 2.21
N ILE A 15 5.03 9.33 1.77
CA ILE A 15 6.30 8.69 2.14
C ILE A 15 6.63 8.87 3.62
N PHE A 16 6.26 10.01 4.21
CA PHE A 16 6.44 10.28 5.63
C PHE A 16 5.63 9.30 6.49
N PHE A 17 4.32 9.14 6.21
CA PHE A 17 3.49 8.21 6.96
C PHE A 17 3.77 6.74 6.62
N SER A 18 4.27 6.45 5.42
CA SER A 18 4.67 5.10 5.02
C SER A 18 5.93 4.62 5.74
N LEU A 19 6.94 5.48 5.92
CA LEU A 19 8.19 5.13 6.63
C LEU A 19 8.11 5.38 8.14
N GLY A 20 7.30 6.35 8.59
CA GLY A 20 7.11 6.69 10.00
C GLY A 20 8.35 7.20 10.77
N PRO A 21 9.25 8.02 10.19
CA PRO A 21 10.37 8.56 10.95
C PRO A 21 9.88 9.54 12.04
N GLY A 22 10.60 9.59 13.16
CA GLY A 22 10.29 10.53 14.24
C GLY A 22 9.19 10.11 15.21
N PHE A 23 8.51 8.97 14.99
CA PHE A 23 7.51 8.42 15.92
C PHE A 23 8.10 7.63 17.11
N GLY A 24 9.42 7.62 17.26
CA GLY A 24 10.11 6.94 18.37
C GLY A 24 10.24 5.41 18.24
N VAL A 25 9.43 4.75 17.39
CA VAL A 25 9.50 3.29 17.16
C VAL A 25 10.85 2.87 16.57
N LEU A 26 11.30 3.55 15.51
CA LEU A 26 12.61 3.26 14.90
C LEU A 26 13.77 3.54 15.85
N LEU A 27 13.63 4.55 16.72
CA LEU A 27 14.63 4.84 17.75
C LEU A 27 14.69 3.70 18.79
N ALA A 28 13.53 3.20 19.23
CA ALA A 28 13.46 2.06 20.14
C ALA A 28 14.00 0.78 19.49
N PHE A 29 13.74 0.51 18.22
CA PHE A 29 14.35 -0.62 17.52
C PHE A 29 15.87 -0.48 17.41
N ALA A 30 16.36 0.70 17.09
CA ALA A 30 17.80 0.96 16.99
C ALA A 30 18.51 0.86 18.35
N SER A 31 17.85 1.17 19.47
CA SER A 31 18.47 1.15 20.81
C SER A 31 18.89 -0.25 21.29
N TYR A 32 18.31 -1.31 20.72
CA TYR A 32 18.66 -2.70 21.04
C TYR A 32 19.66 -3.32 20.06
N ASN A 33 20.13 -2.57 19.06
CA ASN A 33 21.04 -3.07 18.04
C ASN A 33 22.50 -3.06 18.52
N PRO A 34 23.40 -3.92 18.01
CA PRO A 34 24.81 -3.86 18.35
C PRO A 34 25.42 -2.49 18.02
N PHE A 35 26.31 -2.00 18.88
CA PHE A 35 26.90 -0.66 18.76
C PHE A 35 27.62 -0.41 17.43
N HIS A 36 28.23 -1.46 16.86
CA HIS A 36 28.94 -1.39 15.57
C HIS A 36 28.12 -1.94 14.39
N ASN A 37 26.80 -2.06 14.52
CA ASN A 37 25.95 -2.48 13.40
C ASN A 37 25.90 -1.41 12.30
N ASN A 38 25.87 -1.83 11.04
CA ASN A 38 25.75 -0.92 9.90
C ASN A 38 24.29 -0.45 9.69
N CYS A 39 23.85 0.47 10.54
CA CYS A 39 22.50 1.04 10.47
C CYS A 39 22.22 1.81 9.17
N TYR A 40 23.24 2.31 8.48
CA TYR A 40 23.09 2.99 7.19
C TYR A 40 22.56 2.04 6.12
N LYS A 41 23.17 0.84 6.01
CA LYS A 41 22.71 -0.19 5.07
C LYS A 41 21.29 -0.66 5.40
N ASP A 42 21.00 -0.85 6.68
CA ASP A 42 19.68 -1.32 7.13
C ASP A 42 18.59 -0.29 6.79
N ALA A 43 18.85 0.99 7.05
CA ALA A 43 17.92 2.07 6.71
C ALA A 43 17.67 2.16 5.20
N LEU A 44 18.72 2.05 4.38
CA LEU A 44 18.60 2.10 2.91
C LEU A 44 17.78 0.93 2.36
N ILE A 45 18.06 -0.29 2.82
CA ILE A 45 17.32 -1.49 2.40
C ILE A 45 15.88 -1.42 2.85
N THR A 46 15.63 -1.08 4.12
CA THR A 46 14.27 -1.00 4.69
C THR A 46 13.42 0.01 3.93
N SER A 47 13.96 1.20 3.64
CA SER A 47 13.26 2.24 2.90
C SER A 47 12.98 1.82 1.45
N SER A 48 13.95 1.16 0.80
CA SER A 48 13.79 0.65 -0.57
C SER A 48 12.73 -0.44 -0.65
N VAL A 49 12.74 -1.39 0.29
CA VAL A 49 11.74 -2.46 0.37
C VAL A 49 10.36 -1.89 0.64
N ASN A 50 10.21 -0.91 1.54
CA ASN A 50 8.93 -0.23 1.78
C ASN A 50 8.35 0.37 0.48
N CYS A 51 9.17 1.09 -0.29
CA CYS A 51 8.74 1.68 -1.56
C CYS A 51 8.38 0.61 -2.60
N LEU A 52 9.20 -0.43 -2.74
CA LEU A 52 8.96 -1.52 -3.69
C LEU A 52 7.71 -2.33 -3.35
N THR A 53 7.50 -2.64 -2.06
CA THR A 53 6.28 -3.31 -1.59
C THR A 53 5.05 -2.46 -1.87
N SER A 54 5.12 -1.14 -1.65
CA SER A 54 4.03 -0.21 -1.97
C SER A 54 3.74 -0.14 -3.47
N PHE A 55 4.78 -0.23 -4.30
CA PHE A 55 4.63 -0.30 -5.75
C PHE A 55 3.96 -1.60 -6.19
N LEU A 56 4.41 -2.75 -5.65
CA LEU A 56 3.84 -4.07 -5.93
C LEU A 56 2.40 -4.20 -5.43
N SER A 57 2.08 -3.68 -4.24
CA SER A 57 0.72 -3.69 -3.72
C SER A 57 -0.23 -2.90 -4.63
N GLY A 58 0.24 -1.80 -5.24
CA GLY A 58 -0.49 -1.09 -6.29
C GLY A 58 -0.94 -2.02 -7.42
N PHE A 59 -0.05 -2.86 -7.96
CA PHE A 59 -0.44 -3.83 -9.00
C PHE A 59 -1.47 -4.84 -8.51
N VAL A 60 -1.28 -5.38 -7.32
CA VAL A 60 -2.24 -6.35 -6.74
C VAL A 60 -3.62 -5.72 -6.62
N ILE A 61 -3.71 -4.53 -6.01
CA ILE A 61 -4.95 -3.76 -5.83
C ILE A 61 -5.62 -3.44 -7.17
N PHE A 62 -4.89 -2.81 -8.10
CA PHE A 62 -5.48 -2.38 -9.36
C PHE A 62 -5.83 -3.54 -10.31
N THR A 63 -5.19 -4.70 -10.20
CA THR A 63 -5.57 -5.89 -10.98
C THR A 63 -6.93 -6.43 -10.57
N VAL A 64 -7.19 -6.55 -9.26
CA VAL A 64 -8.49 -7.01 -8.74
C VAL A 64 -9.59 -5.98 -9.01
N LEU A 65 -9.28 -4.69 -8.89
CA LEU A 65 -10.21 -3.62 -9.28
C LEU A 65 -10.51 -3.64 -10.80
N GLY A 66 -9.52 -3.96 -11.62
CA GLY A 66 -9.67 -4.17 -13.06
C GLY A 66 -10.64 -5.30 -13.37
N TYR A 67 -10.47 -6.45 -12.70
CA TYR A 67 -11.40 -7.58 -12.80
C TYR A 67 -12.84 -7.18 -12.41
N MET A 68 -13.02 -6.46 -11.31
CA MET A 68 -14.35 -5.95 -10.91
C MET A 68 -14.94 -4.96 -11.91
N ALA A 69 -14.11 -4.09 -12.48
CA ALA A 69 -14.52 -3.13 -13.48
C ALA A 69 -14.98 -3.82 -14.78
N GLU A 70 -14.28 -4.87 -15.19
CA GLU A 70 -14.66 -5.72 -16.33
C GLU A 70 -15.98 -6.45 -16.06
N MET A 71 -16.14 -7.07 -14.90
CA MET A 71 -17.41 -7.74 -14.52
C MET A 71 -18.60 -6.77 -14.50
N ARG A 72 -18.39 -5.54 -14.00
CA ARG A 72 -19.44 -4.51 -13.91
C ARG A 72 -19.64 -3.70 -15.19
N GLN A 73 -18.84 -3.94 -16.23
CA GLN A 73 -18.84 -3.16 -17.47
C GLN A 73 -18.69 -1.65 -17.22
N GLN A 74 -17.81 -1.28 -16.30
CA GLN A 74 -17.54 0.10 -15.89
C GLN A 74 -16.05 0.42 -15.96
N ARG A 75 -15.71 1.71 -15.95
CA ARG A 75 -14.32 2.16 -15.83
C ARG A 75 -13.82 1.93 -14.39
N VAL A 76 -12.54 1.59 -14.23
CA VAL A 76 -11.92 1.34 -12.90
C VAL A 76 -12.08 2.54 -11.96
N GLU A 77 -12.01 3.76 -12.49
CA GLU A 77 -12.26 5.00 -11.73
C GLU A 77 -13.65 5.08 -11.10
N ASN A 78 -14.66 4.39 -11.66
CA ASN A 78 -16.01 4.33 -11.10
C ASN A 78 -16.15 3.29 -9.99
N VAL A 79 -15.34 2.23 -10.07
CA VAL A 79 -15.30 1.17 -9.05
C VAL A 79 -14.46 1.61 -7.84
N ALA A 80 -13.42 2.42 -8.07
CA ALA A 80 -12.51 2.93 -7.05
C ALA A 80 -12.86 4.34 -6.53
N LYS A 81 -14.13 4.75 -6.60
CA LYS A 81 -14.57 6.09 -6.17
C LYS A 81 -14.36 6.33 -4.68
N ASP A 82 -14.59 5.31 -3.87
CA ASP A 82 -14.48 5.38 -2.42
C ASP A 82 -13.02 5.12 -2.01
N ALA A 83 -12.19 6.16 -2.07
CA ALA A 83 -10.83 6.09 -1.54
C ALA A 83 -10.86 5.88 -0.01
N GLY A 84 -10.07 4.93 0.49
CA GLY A 84 -9.94 4.66 1.92
C GLY A 84 -10.36 3.23 2.31
N PRO A 85 -10.73 3.00 3.58
CA PRO A 85 -11.04 1.66 4.09
C PRO A 85 -12.15 0.94 3.33
N SER A 86 -13.16 1.67 2.84
CA SER A 86 -14.28 1.11 2.08
C SER A 86 -13.86 0.39 0.81
N LEU A 87 -12.77 0.82 0.17
CA LEU A 87 -12.21 0.15 -1.01
C LEU A 87 -11.82 -1.29 -0.68
N LEU A 88 -11.17 -1.50 0.47
CA LEU A 88 -10.70 -2.80 0.91
C LEU A 88 -11.85 -3.66 1.47
N PHE A 89 -12.73 -3.08 2.28
CA PHE A 89 -13.73 -3.85 3.02
C PHE A 89 -15.04 -4.09 2.26
N ILE A 90 -15.32 -3.36 1.18
CA ILE A 90 -16.52 -3.54 0.36
C ILE A 90 -16.15 -4.08 -1.00
N ILE A 91 -15.44 -3.27 -1.80
CA ILE A 91 -15.17 -3.58 -3.20
C ILE A 91 -14.25 -4.80 -3.32
N TYR A 92 -13.20 -4.85 -2.51
CA TYR A 92 -12.25 -5.95 -2.53
C TYR A 92 -12.83 -7.25 -1.97
N ALA A 93 -13.61 -7.17 -0.89
CA ALA A 93 -14.33 -8.32 -0.33
C ALA A 93 -15.33 -8.89 -1.36
N GLU A 94 -16.05 -8.03 -2.07
CA GLU A 94 -16.94 -8.45 -3.17
C GLU A 94 -16.16 -9.08 -4.32
N ALA A 95 -15.00 -8.53 -4.70
CA ALA A 95 -14.16 -9.10 -5.74
C ALA A 95 -13.71 -10.51 -5.38
N ILE A 96 -13.23 -10.72 -4.16
CA ILE A 96 -12.81 -12.02 -3.64
C ILE A 96 -13.97 -13.01 -3.62
N ALA A 97 -15.18 -12.58 -3.23
CA ALA A 97 -16.37 -13.42 -3.21
C ALA A 97 -16.75 -13.98 -4.59
N ASN A 98 -16.37 -13.30 -5.67
CA ASN A 98 -16.61 -13.73 -7.04
C ASN A 98 -15.49 -14.63 -7.61
N MET A 99 -14.38 -14.82 -6.89
CA MET A 99 -13.28 -15.70 -7.32
C MET A 99 -13.55 -17.17 -6.99
N PRO A 100 -13.05 -18.12 -7.81
CA PRO A 100 -13.03 -19.52 -7.42
C PRO A 100 -12.21 -19.70 -6.15
N ALA A 101 -12.67 -20.56 -5.23
CA ALA A 101 -12.09 -20.72 -3.90
C ALA A 101 -12.05 -19.43 -3.05
N ALA A 102 -13.10 -18.59 -3.13
CA ALA A 102 -13.25 -17.34 -2.38
C ALA A 102 -12.85 -17.44 -0.89
N THR A 103 -13.24 -18.52 -0.19
CA THR A 103 -12.88 -18.71 1.23
C THR A 103 -11.37 -18.70 1.46
N PHE A 104 -10.59 -19.30 0.56
CA PHE A 104 -9.13 -19.31 0.67
C PHE A 104 -8.58 -17.89 0.55
N PHE A 105 -8.98 -17.16 -0.50
CA PHE A 105 -8.52 -15.79 -0.74
C PHE A 105 -8.99 -14.82 0.35
N ALA A 106 -10.17 -15.01 0.92
CA ALA A 106 -10.68 -14.19 2.02
C ALA A 106 -9.91 -14.39 3.34
N ILE A 107 -9.35 -15.59 3.58
CA ILE A 107 -8.56 -15.88 4.78
C ILE A 107 -7.16 -15.27 4.71
N ILE A 108 -6.56 -15.21 3.51
CA ILE A 108 -5.18 -14.71 3.33
C ILE A 108 -5.09 -13.20 3.03
N PHE A 109 -6.23 -12.57 2.70
CA PHE A 109 -6.36 -11.13 2.51
C PHE A 109 -6.42 -10.40 3.87
#